data_AF-A0A2Z4IET1-F1
#
_entry.id   AF-A0A2Z4IET1-F1
#
_cell.length_a   1.000
_cell.length_b   1.000
_cell.length_c   1.000
_cell.angle_alpha   90.00
_cell.angle_beta   90.00
_cell.angle_gamma   90.00
#
_symmetry.space_group_name_H-M   'P 1'
#
loop_
_entity.id
_entity.type
_entity.pdbx_description
1 polymer ?
#
loop_
_entity_poly.entity_id
_entity_poly.type
_entity_poly.pdbx_seq_one_letter_code
_entity_poly.pdbx_strand_id
1 'polypeptide(L)' 'MSNTSNSTKIVISFDNLDEGKRIRNGLLGILDQIKIRNCKPQMKENLKNVYDLLDQLNYALNNHESH' A
#
# COMPACT_ATOMS: atom_id res chain seq x y z
N MET A 1 -15.24 -12.88 23.88
CA MET A 1 -14.72 -11.51 23.63
C MET A 1 -14.34 -11.45 22.17
N SER A 2 -15.14 -10.75 21.36
CA SER A 2 -14.90 -10.65 19.92
C SER A 2 -13.88 -9.54 19.69
N ASN A 3 -12.63 -9.91 19.38
CA ASN A 3 -11.66 -8.98 18.81
C ASN A 3 -12.16 -8.65 17.39
N THR A 4 -13.02 -7.65 17.25
CA THR A 4 -13.22 -6.98 15.98
C THR A 4 -11.93 -6.26 15.67
N SER A 5 -11.04 -6.92 14.93
CA SER A 5 -9.97 -6.26 14.21
C SER A 5 -10.63 -5.19 13.34
N ASN A 6 -10.59 -3.94 13.81
CA ASN A 6 -10.87 -2.78 12.99
C ASN A 6 -9.78 -2.71 11.92
N SER A 7 -9.90 -3.55 10.89
CA SER A 7 -9.21 -3.37 9.63
C SER A 7 -9.78 -2.10 9.05
N THR A 8 -9.09 -0.98 9.27
CA THR A 8 -9.38 0.26 8.57
C THR A 8 -9.29 -0.07 7.09
N LYS A 9 -10.44 -0.23 6.44
CA LYS A 9 -10.49 -0.50 5.00
C LYS A 9 -10.08 0.79 4.30
N ILE A 10 -8.81 0.89 3.93
CA ILE A 10 -8.30 2.05 3.20
C ILE A 10 -8.79 1.92 1.76
N VAL A 11 -9.75 2.76 1.40
CA VAL A 11 -10.23 2.87 0.02
C VAL A 11 -9.29 3.80 -0.72
N ILE A 12 -8.62 3.28 -1.75
CA ILE A 12 -7.72 4.07 -2.60
C ILE A 12 -8.42 4.28 -3.94
N SER A 13 -8.66 5.56 -4.27
CA SER A 13 -9.32 6.00 -5.50
C SER A 13 -8.30 6.70 -6.40
N PHE A 14 -8.45 6.56 -7.71
CA PHE A 14 -7.67 7.23 -8.74
C PHE A 14 -8.54 7.44 -9.98
N ASP A 15 -8.27 8.49 -10.75
CA ASP A 15 -9.13 8.91 -11.86
C ASP A 15 -9.08 7.94 -13.04
N ASN A 16 -7.96 7.23 -13.20
CA ASN A 16 -7.77 6.22 -14.25
C ASN A 16 -6.67 5.20 -13.87
N LEU A 17 -6.64 4.09 -14.61
CA LEU A 17 -5.66 3.00 -14.43
C LEU A 17 -4.20 3.49 -14.48
N ASP A 18 -3.88 4.43 -15.36
CA ASP A 18 -2.51 4.93 -15.51
C ASP A 18 -2.07 5.74 -14.29
N GLU A 19 -2.96 6.54 -13.72
CA GLU A 19 -2.72 7.24 -12.46
C GLU A 19 -2.50 6.25 -11.31
N GLY A 20 -3.34 5.23 -11.17
CA GLY A 20 -3.14 4.21 -10.14
C GLY A 20 -1.81 3.47 -10.30
N LYS A 21 -1.42 3.12 -11.54
CA LYS A 21 -0.11 2.52 -11.85
C LYS A 21 1.05 3.46 -11.50
N ARG A 22 0.91 4.76 -11.79
CA ARG A 22 1.92 5.78 -11.44
C ARG A 22 2.10 5.90 -9.93
N ILE A 23 1.01 5.95 -9.17
CA ILE A 23 1.05 5.99 -7.70
C ILE A 23 1.75 4.75 -7.14
N ARG A 24 1.38 3.55 -7.63
CA ARG A 24 2.00 2.27 -7.23
C ARG A 24 3.50 2.27 -7.48
N ASN A 25 3.91 2.65 -8.69
CA ASN A 25 5.32 2.64 -9.08
C ASN A 25 6.12 3.69 -8.29
N GLY A 26 5.52 4.85 -7.98
CA GLY A 26 6.14 5.86 -7.11
C GLY A 26 6.39 5.34 -5.69
N LEU A 27 5.39 4.69 -5.09
CA LEU A 27 5.51 4.08 -3.75
C LEU A 27 6.57 2.98 -3.73
N LEU A 28 6.59 2.10 -4.74
CA LEU A 28 7.62 1.07 -4.89
C LEU A 28 9.02 1.67 -5.02
N GLY A 29 9.18 2.74 -5.80
CA GLY A 29 10.46 3.44 -5.95
C GLY A 29 10.95 4.06 -4.65
N ILE A 30 10.06 4.60 -3.81
CA ILE A 30 10.42 5.09 -2.48
C ILE A 30 10.84 3.92 -1.57
N LEU A 31 10.08 2.83 -1.56
CA LEU A 31 10.39 1.65 -0.74
C LEU A 31 11.73 1.01 -1.11
N ASP A 32 12.09 0.97 -2.39
CA ASP A 32 13.36 0.43 -2.88
C ASP A 32 14.58 1.24 -2.39
N GLN A 33 14.42 2.55 -2.22
CA GLN A 33 15.46 3.40 -1.66
C GLN A 33 15.66 3.21 -0.15
N ILE A 34 14.69 2.61 0.55
CA ILE A 34 14.75 2.39 1.99
C ILE A 34 15.45 1.06 2.27
N LYS A 35 16.65 1.12 2.86
CA LYS A 35 17.38 -0.07 3.35
C LYS A 35 16.72 -0.63 4.62
N ILE A 36 15.56 -1.29 4.47
CA ILE A 36 14.69 -1.75 5.58
C ILE A 36 15.44 -2.53 6.66
N ARG A 37 16.45 -3.32 6.27
CA ARG A 37 17.27 -4.10 7.20
C ARG A 37 17.95 -3.22 8.26
N ASN A 38 18.29 -1.99 7.90
CA ASN A 38 18.99 -1.01 8.74
C ASN A 38 18.04 -0.06 9.48
N CYS A 39 16.73 -0.17 9.26
CA CYS A 39 15.75 0.69 9.91
C CYS A 39 15.56 0.32 11.39
N LYS A 40 15.30 1.33 12.23
CA LYS A 40 14.87 1.13 13.63
C LYS A 40 13.52 0.38 13.67
N PRO A 41 13.21 -0.38 14.73
CA PRO A 41 11.96 -1.15 14.84
C PRO A 41 10.69 -0.33 14.54
N GLN A 42 10.57 0.88 15.08
CA GLN A 42 9.44 1.77 14.82
C GLN A 42 9.26 2.11 13.34
N MET A 43 10.35 2.30 12.60
CA MET A 43 10.30 2.55 11.16
C MET A 43 9.90 1.29 10.40
N LYS A 44 10.30 0.10 10.85
CA LYS A 44 9.86 -1.18 10.27
C LYS A 44 8.35 -1.39 10.43
N GLU A 45 7.79 -1.02 11.59
CA GLU A 45 6.33 -1.05 11.79
C GLU A 45 5.61 -0.05 10.89
N ASN A 46 6.13 1.18 10.75
CA ASN A 46 5.54 2.15 9.83
C ASN A 46 5.59 1.67 8.37
N LEU A 47 6.68 1.02 7.97
CA LEU A 47 6.82 0.43 6.64
C LEU A 47 5.80 -0.69 6.39
N LYS A 48 5.42 -1.46 7.42
CA LYS A 48 4.35 -2.46 7.30
C LYS A 48 3.04 -1.83 6.84
N ASN A 49 2.66 -0.70 7.42
CA ASN A 49 1.45 0.02 7.00
C ASN A 49 1.56 0.53 5.54
N VAL A 50 2.76 0.89 5.09
CA VAL A 50 3.01 1.28 3.68
C VAL A 50 2.88 0.08 2.74
N TYR A 51 3.34 -1.11 3.15
CA TYR A 51 3.10 -2.35 2.40
C TYR A 51 1.61 -2.72 2.35
N ASP A 52 0.89 -2.60 3.46
CA ASP A 52 -0.55 -2.85 3.50
C ASP A 52 -1.31 -1.89 2.55
N LEU A 53 -0.90 -0.62 2.49
CA LEU A 53 -1.41 0.36 1.52
C LEU A 53 -1.14 -0.04 0.07
N LEU A 54 0.08 -0.52 -0.21
CA LEU A 54 0.46 -0.97 -1.54
C LEU A 54 -0.36 -2.19 -1.98
N ASP A 55 -0.66 -3.11 -1.07
CA ASP A 55 -1.51 -4.27 -1.32
C ASP A 55 -2.95 -3.85 -1.63
N GLN A 56 -3.51 -2.89 -0.88
CA GLN A 56 -4.83 -2.34 -1.19
C GLN A 56 -4.87 -1.64 -2.55
N LEU A 57 -3.80 -0.91 -2.92
CA LEU A 57 -3.68 -0.25 -4.22
C LEU A 57 -3.60 -1.27 -5.36
N ASN A 58 -2.85 -2.35 -5.18
CA ASN A 58 -2.78 -3.46 -6.15
C ASN A 58 -4.15 -4.13 -6.32
N TYR A 59 -4.86 -4.36 -5.23
CA TYR A 59 -6.22 -4.88 -5.28
C TYR A 59 -7.17 -3.95 -6.04
N ALA A 60 -7.14 -2.64 -5.77
CA ALA A 60 -7.96 -1.67 -6.48
C ALA A 60 -7.66 -1.64 -7.98
N LEU A 61 -6.37 -1.67 -8.37
CA LEU A 61 -5.94 -1.73 -9.78
C LEU A 61 -6.46 -2.97 -10.50
N ASN A 62 -6.33 -4.15 -9.89
CA ASN A 62 -6.77 -5.42 -10.51
C ASN A 62 -8.29 -5.46 -10.72
N ASN A 63 -9.07 -4.87 -9.80
CA ASN A 63 -10.52 -4.77 -9.96
C ASN A 63 -10.91 -3.73 -11.03
N HIS A 64 -10.10 -2.69 -11.23
CA HIS A 64 -10.30 -1.69 -12.26
C HIS A 64 -9.96 -2.19 -13.68
N GLU A 65 -9.05 -3.16 -13.83
CA GLU A 65 -8.74 -3.81 -15.11
C GLU A 65 -9.81 -4.84 -15.55
N SER A 66 -10.72 -5.23 -14.65
CA SER A 66 -11.76 -6.23 -14.90
C SER A 66 -13.08 -5.62 -15.43
N HIS A 67 -13.13 -4.31 -15.65
CA HIS A 67 -14.28 -3.53 -16.13
C HIS A 67 -13.93 -2.77 -17.41
#